data_AF-A0A534AT91-F1
#
_entry.id   AF-A0A534AT91-F1
#
_cell.length_a   1.000
_cell.length_b   1.000
_cell.length_c   1.000
_cell.angle_alpha   90.00
_cell.angle_beta   90.00
_cell.angle_gamma   90.00
#
_symmetry.space_group_name_H-M   'P 1'
#
loop_
_entity.id
_entity.type
_entity.pdbx_description
1 polymer ?
#
loop_
_entity_poly.entity_id
_entity_poly.type
_entity_poly.pdbx_seq_one_letter_code
_entity_poly.pdbx_strand_id
1 'polypeptide(L)'
;ELFAAMLERVKFETVSLLTKIEVRTQEEIDREEEERRRRLMRALQAQHAEAHSLLTADGAEEPAESAAAAVRAAAAAGPSQPRGGAGARPGPPPPPAEPQGTFVRGERKIGRNEPCPCGSGKKYKHCHGALSSVE
;
A
#
# COMPACT_ATOMS: atom_id res chain seq x y z
N GLU A 1 -19.47 14.85 -37.26
CA GLU A 1 -20.53 15.16 -36.26
C GLU A 1 -20.27 14.57 -34.87
N LEU A 2 -19.80 13.32 -34.71
CA LEU A 2 -19.57 12.68 -33.39
C LEU A 2 -18.65 13.45 -32.42
N PHE A 3 -17.60 14.09 -32.93
CA PHE A 3 -16.69 14.88 -32.10
C PHE A 3 -17.35 16.12 -31.50
N ALA A 4 -18.24 16.79 -32.25
CA ALA A 4 -18.97 17.95 -31.74
C ALA A 4 -19.94 17.55 -30.62
N ALA A 5 -20.64 16.41 -30.78
CA ALA A 5 -21.50 15.86 -29.73
C ALA A 5 -20.70 15.46 -28.47
N MET A 6 -19.49 14.94 -28.63
CA MET A 6 -18.60 14.65 -27.50
C MET A 6 -18.20 15.93 -26.76
N LEU A 7 -17.83 16.99 -27.48
CA LEU A 7 -17.46 18.26 -26.88
C LEU A 7 -18.63 18.90 -26.12
N GLU A 8 -19.86 18.80 -26.62
CA GLU A 8 -21.03 19.25 -25.86
C GLU A 8 -21.22 18.47 -24.56
N ARG A 9 -21.02 17.16 -24.60
CA ARG A 9 -21.13 16.31 -23.41
C ARG A 9 -20.09 16.67 -22.35
N VAL A 10 -18.83 16.85 -22.76
CA VAL A 10 -17.74 17.24 -21.86
C VAL A 10 -18.01 18.62 -21.24
N LYS A 11 -18.51 19.58 -22.02
CA LYS A 11 -18.90 20.91 -21.52
C LYS A 11 -20.00 20.79 -20.47
N PHE A 12 -21.04 20.02 -20.75
CA PHE A 12 -22.15 19.83 -19.82
C PHE A 12 -21.69 19.19 -18.51
N GLU A 13 -20.88 18.13 -18.58
CA GLU A 13 -20.34 17.45 -17.39
C GLU A 13 -19.48 18.39 -16.55
N THR A 14 -18.61 19.17 -17.18
CA THR A 14 -17.74 20.12 -16.48
C THR A 14 -18.55 21.24 -15.81
N VAL A 15 -19.52 21.83 -16.52
CA VAL A 15 -20.39 22.87 -15.97
C VAL A 15 -21.23 22.33 -14.82
N SER A 16 -21.78 21.12 -14.95
CA SER A 16 -22.57 20.47 -13.90
C SER A 16 -21.73 20.15 -12.66
N LEU A 17 -20.47 19.76 -12.85
CA LEU A 17 -19.54 19.49 -11.75
C LEU A 17 -19.17 20.78 -11.02
N LEU A 18 -18.83 21.85 -11.75
CA LEU A 18 -18.48 23.15 -11.16
C LEU A 18 -19.66 23.83 -10.48
N THR A 19 -20.89 23.61 -10.93
CA THR A 19 -22.09 24.19 -10.28
C THR A 19 -22.52 23.44 -9.03
N LYS A 20 -22.17 22.16 -8.89
CA LYS A 20 -22.51 21.32 -7.74
C LYS A 20 -21.40 21.23 -6.70
N ILE A 21 -20.22 21.78 -6.97
CA ILE A 21 -19.10 21.71 -6.04
C ILE A 21 -19.32 22.71 -4.91
N GLU A 22 -19.67 22.19 -3.74
CA GLU A 22 -19.74 22.98 -2.52
C GLU A 22 -18.33 23.10 -1.93
N VAL A 23 -17.78 24.31 -1.93
CA VAL A 23 -16.48 24.59 -1.29
C VAL A 23 -16.72 24.77 0.20
N ARG A 24 -16.31 23.78 1.00
CA ARG A 24 -16.33 23.86 2.47
C ARG A 24 -15.24 24.81 2.94
N THR A 25 -15.50 25.54 4.02
CA THR A 25 -14.54 26.50 4.59
C THR A 25 -13.30 25.76 5.11
N GLN A 26 -12.13 26.41 5.13
CA GLN A 26 -10.88 25.76 5.58
C GLN A 26 -11.00 25.22 7.02
N GLU A 27 -11.67 25.96 7.90
CA GLU A 27 -11.85 25.55 9.30
C GLU A 27 -12.71 24.28 9.47
N GLU A 28 -13.73 24.09 8.62
CA GLU A 28 -14.55 22.87 8.65
C GLU A 28 -13.75 21.65 8.20
N ILE A 29 -12.91 21.81 7.19
CA ILE A 29 -12.03 20.75 6.68
C ILE A 29 -11.03 20.34 7.76
N ASP A 30 -10.39 21.32 8.40
CA ASP A 30 -9.37 21.05 9.43
C ASP A 30 -9.95 20.35 10.66
N ARG A 31 -11.12 20.79 11.16
CA ARG A 31 -11.82 20.13 12.28
C ARG A 31 -12.19 18.69 11.97
N GLU A 32 -12.70 18.44 10.77
CA GLU A 32 -13.09 17.09 10.34
C GLU A 32 -11.86 16.18 10.12
N GLU A 33 -10.76 16.73 9.58
CA GLU A 33 -9.49 16.02 9.44
C GLU A 33 -8.87 15.65 10.80
N GLU A 34 -8.90 16.56 11.77
CA GLU A 34 -8.45 16.30 13.14
C GLU A 34 -9.27 15.21 13.81
N GLU A 35 -10.59 15.25 13.68
CA GLU A 35 -11.48 14.22 14.21
C GLU A 35 -11.20 12.86 13.57
N ARG A 36 -11.03 12.83 12.24
CA ARG A 36 -10.67 11.63 11.48
C ARG A 36 -9.32 11.08 11.92
N ARG A 37 -8.31 11.94 12.09
CA ARG A 37 -6.96 11.58 12.55
C ARG A 37 -7.00 11.02 13.96
N ARG A 38 -7.80 11.60 14.85
CA ARG A 38 -8.00 11.13 16.22
C ARG A 38 -8.68 9.75 16.25
N ARG A 39 -9.69 9.53 15.42
CA ARG A 39 -10.36 8.22 15.30
C ARG A 39 -9.41 7.12 14.83
N LEU A 40 -8.59 7.41 13.81
CA LEU A 40 -7.57 6.48 13.31
C LEU A 40 -6.50 6.18 14.37
N MET A 41 -6.00 7.21 15.07
CA MET A 41 -5.00 7.03 16.13
C MET A 41 -5.55 6.14 17.26
N ARG A 42 -6.80 6.36 17.67
CA ARG A 42 -7.45 5.53 18.70
C ARG A 42 -7.59 4.06 18.24
N ALA A 43 -7.94 3.84 16.98
CA ALA A 43 -8.02 2.49 16.42
C ALA A 43 -6.64 1.80 16.38
N LEU A 44 -5.59 2.51 15.96
CA LEU A 44 -4.22 2.00 15.98
C LEU A 44 -3.76 1.71 17.42
N GLN A 45 -4.11 2.57 18.38
CA GLN A 45 -3.75 2.38 19.79
C GLN A 45 -4.45 1.17 20.41
N ALA A 46 -5.69 0.86 20.02
CA ALA A 46 -6.36 -0.37 20.43
C ALA A 46 -5.62 -1.62 19.91
N GLN A 47 -5.17 -1.59 18.66
CA GLN A 47 -4.35 -2.68 18.08
C GLN A 47 -3.00 -2.83 18.81
N HIS A 48 -2.37 -1.73 19.23
CA HIS A 48 -1.14 -1.79 20.04
C HIS A 48 -1.38 -2.32 21.45
N ALA A 49 -2.50 -1.96 22.09
CA ALA A 49 -2.85 -2.47 23.41
C ALA A 49 -3.08 -3.99 23.38
N GLU A 50 -3.78 -4.50 22.36
CA GLU A 50 -4.01 -5.94 22.17
C GLU A 50 -2.70 -6.69 21.87
N ALA A 51 -1.87 -6.16 20.96
CA ALA A 51 -0.57 -6.77 20.64
C ALA A 51 0.37 -6.78 21.85
N HIS A 52 0.41 -5.69 22.64
CA HIS A 52 1.19 -5.63 23.87
C HIS A 52 0.64 -6.59 24.94
N SER A 53 -0.69 -6.68 25.09
CA SER A 53 -1.34 -7.59 26.05
C SER A 53 -1.03 -9.06 25.76
N LEU A 54 -1.00 -9.47 24.49
CA LEU A 54 -0.64 -10.84 24.10
C LEU A 54 0.84 -11.16 24.38
N LEU A 55 1.73 -10.18 24.22
CA LEU A 55 3.15 -10.34 24.52
C LEU A 55 3.44 -10.38 26.03
N THR A 56 2.65 -9.68 26.86
CA THR A 56 2.81 -9.68 28.32
C THR A 56 2.05 -10.80 29.03
N ALA A 57 1.03 -11.39 28.41
CA ALA A 57 0.26 -12.50 29.00
C ALA A 57 1.04 -13.83 29.05
N ASP A 58 2.07 -14.00 28.22
CA ASP A 58 3.04 -15.10 28.31
C ASP A 58 4.24 -14.79 29.23
N GLY A 59 4.18 -13.69 29.99
CA GLY A 59 5.31 -13.17 30.77
C GLY A 59 4.94 -12.60 32.15
N ALA A 60 3.97 -13.19 32.83
CA ALA A 60 3.69 -12.90 34.24
C ALA A 60 4.34 -13.95 35.16
N GLU A 61 5.64 -13.81 35.40
CA GLU A 61 6.23 -14.09 36.71
C GLU A 61 6.80 -12.79 37.27
N GLU A 62 6.22 -12.36 38.40
CA GLU A 62 6.59 -11.19 39.21
C GLU A 62 7.92 -11.46 39.99
N PRO A 63 8.50 -10.45 40.68
CA PRO A 63 9.90 -10.05 40.58
C PRO A 63 10.86 -10.88 41.44
N ALA A 64 12.11 -11.03 40.98
CA ALA A 64 13.23 -11.39 41.84
C ALA A 64 14.52 -10.72 41.36
N GLU A 65 15.16 -10.02 42.29
CA GLU A 65 16.47 -9.42 42.15
C GLU A 65 17.54 -10.40 41.65
N SER A 66 18.42 -9.85 40.82
CA SER A 66 19.84 -10.21 40.65
C SER A 66 20.20 -11.67 40.33
N ALA A 67 20.66 -11.91 39.10
CA ALA A 67 21.98 -12.49 38.88
C ALA A 67 22.33 -12.46 37.38
N ALA A 68 23.60 -12.18 37.12
CA ALA A 68 24.16 -11.89 35.81
C ALA A 68 24.48 -13.13 34.96
N ALA A 69 24.79 -12.83 33.69
CA ALA A 69 25.75 -13.49 32.82
C ALA A 69 25.30 -14.65 31.91
N ALA A 70 25.16 -14.28 30.63
CA ALA A 70 25.77 -14.89 29.43
C ALA A 70 25.59 -16.40 29.17
N VAL A 71 25.20 -16.74 27.92
CA VAL A 71 25.99 -17.61 27.02
C VAL A 71 25.29 -17.79 25.64
N ARG A 72 26.00 -17.31 24.61
CA ARG A 72 26.25 -17.88 23.26
C ARG A 72 25.09 -18.18 22.26
N ALA A 73 25.13 -17.39 21.18
CA ALA A 73 25.24 -17.77 19.76
C ALA A 73 24.36 -18.91 19.19
N ALA A 74 23.54 -18.60 18.18
CA ALA A 74 23.90 -18.78 16.76
C ALA A 74 22.67 -18.70 15.82
N ALA A 75 22.91 -18.06 14.68
CA ALA A 75 22.11 -17.92 13.46
C ALA A 75 21.16 -19.07 13.06
N ALA A 76 19.98 -18.72 12.55
CA ALA A 76 19.52 -19.12 11.21
C ALA A 76 18.24 -18.38 10.77
N ALA A 77 18.23 -17.99 9.48
CA ALA A 77 17.07 -17.77 8.61
C ALA A 77 16.16 -16.54 8.83
N GLY A 78 16.40 -15.49 8.02
CA GLY A 78 15.32 -14.62 7.53
C GLY A 78 14.43 -15.35 6.49
N PRO A 79 13.37 -14.71 5.95
CA PRO A 79 13.64 -13.55 5.10
C PRO A 79 12.60 -12.40 5.09
N SER A 80 13.12 -11.28 4.59
CA SER A 80 12.48 -10.33 3.65
C SER A 80 11.27 -9.49 4.09
N GLN A 81 11.55 -8.21 4.34
CA GLN A 81 10.63 -7.12 4.00
C GLN A 81 10.46 -7.04 2.47
N PRO A 82 9.36 -6.42 1.99
CA PRO A 82 9.58 -5.05 1.52
C PRO A 82 8.44 -4.06 1.81
N ARG A 83 8.87 -2.86 2.22
CA ARG A 83 8.52 -1.53 1.67
C ARG A 83 7.06 -1.05 1.62
N GLY A 84 6.88 0.15 2.20
CA GLY A 84 6.44 1.36 1.48
C GLY A 84 4.95 1.50 1.17
N GLY A 85 4.33 2.57 1.69
CA GLY A 85 2.99 2.99 1.26
C GLY A 85 2.54 4.28 1.93
N ALA A 86 2.47 5.35 1.16
CA ALA A 86 1.96 6.65 1.53
C ALA A 86 0.51 6.58 2.06
N GLY A 87 0.16 7.54 2.93
CA GLY A 87 -1.19 7.71 3.46
C GLY A 87 -2.24 7.85 2.36
N ALA A 88 -3.17 6.92 2.32
CA ALA A 88 -4.39 7.01 1.52
C ALA A 88 -5.50 7.63 2.39
N ARG A 89 -6.00 8.80 2.00
CA ARG A 89 -7.31 9.31 2.47
C ARG A 89 -8.38 8.45 1.79
N PRO A 90 -9.37 7.87 2.49
CA PRO A 90 -10.50 7.22 1.82
C PRO A 90 -11.26 8.26 0.99
N GLY A 91 -11.27 8.07 -0.33
CA GLY A 91 -12.17 8.74 -1.26
C GLY A 91 -13.53 8.02 -1.32
N PRO A 92 -14.54 8.64 -1.96
CA PRO A 92 -15.88 8.07 -2.10
C PRO A 92 -15.87 6.73 -2.85
N PRO A 93 -16.84 5.83 -2.58
CA PRO A 93 -16.90 4.53 -3.23
C PRO A 93 -17.10 4.68 -4.75
N PRO A 94 -16.38 3.89 -5.57
CA PRO A 94 -16.55 3.92 -7.01
C PRO A 94 -17.96 3.41 -7.41
N PRO A 95 -18.50 3.85 -8.56
CA PRO A 95 -19.76 3.32 -9.11
C PRO A 95 -19.65 1.81 -9.35
N PRO A 96 -20.79 1.09 -9.43
CA PRO A 96 -20.78 -0.35 -9.66
C PRO A 96 -20.03 -0.68 -10.95
N ALA A 97 -18.82 -1.20 -10.78
CA ALA A 97 -17.97 -1.65 -11.85
C ALA A 97 -18.54 -2.96 -12.39
N GLU A 98 -18.90 -2.96 -13.67
CA GLU A 98 -19.07 -4.20 -14.43
C GLU A 98 -17.83 -5.09 -14.22
N PRO A 99 -17.95 -6.42 -14.21
CA PRO A 99 -16.82 -7.32 -14.00
C PRO A 99 -15.90 -7.28 -15.23
N GLN A 100 -15.06 -6.25 -15.31
CA GLN A 100 -13.90 -6.19 -16.18
C GLN A 100 -12.92 -7.21 -15.60
N GLY A 101 -13.03 -8.46 -16.05
CA GLY A 101 -12.23 -9.56 -15.55
C GLY A 101 -10.75 -9.19 -15.57
N THR A 102 -10.07 -9.37 -14.44
CA THR A 102 -8.63 -9.16 -14.36
C THR A 102 -7.95 -10.13 -15.33
N PHE A 103 -7.23 -9.59 -16.32
CA PHE A 103 -6.52 -10.42 -17.29
C PHE A 103 -5.37 -11.14 -16.60
N VAL A 104 -5.56 -12.44 -16.35
CA VAL A 104 -4.47 -13.31 -15.90
C VAL A 104 -3.63 -13.63 -17.12
N ARG A 105 -2.39 -13.12 -17.15
CA ARG A 105 -1.44 -13.49 -18.19
C ARG A 105 -1.20 -14.99 -18.12
N GLY A 106 -1.57 -15.73 -19.17
CA GLY A 106 -1.43 -17.19 -19.25
C GLY A 106 0.02 -17.68 -19.33
N GLU A 107 0.98 -16.77 -19.54
CA GLU A 107 2.40 -17.11 -19.60
C GLU A 107 3.06 -17.03 -18.22
N ARG A 108 3.96 -17.98 -17.95
CA ARG A 108 4.81 -17.98 -16.77
C ARG A 108 5.63 -16.69 -16.68
N LYS A 109 5.60 -16.05 -15.52
CA LYS A 109 6.42 -14.87 -15.23
C LYS A 109 7.88 -15.30 -15.08
N ILE A 110 8.72 -14.91 -16.04
CA ILE A 110 10.15 -15.24 -16.06
C ILE A 110 10.88 -14.38 -15.01
N GLY A 111 11.65 -15.03 -14.15
CA GLY A 111 12.40 -14.37 -13.08
C GLY A 111 13.62 -13.60 -13.62
N ARG A 112 14.00 -12.51 -12.97
CA ARG A 112 15.12 -11.65 -13.40
C ARG A 112 16.48 -12.39 -13.47
N ASN A 113 16.67 -13.48 -12.72
CA ASN A 113 17.89 -14.32 -12.75
C ASN A 113 17.76 -15.61 -13.58
N GLU A 114 16.59 -15.95 -14.13
CA GLU A 114 16.36 -17.16 -14.92
C GLU A 114 17.07 -17.09 -16.29
N PRO A 115 17.35 -18.23 -16.96
CA PRO A 115 17.88 -18.22 -18.31
C PRO A 115 16.97 -17.44 -19.25
N CYS A 116 17.55 -16.57 -20.06
CA CYS A 116 16.78 -15.74 -20.98
C CYS A 116 16.18 -16.61 -22.11
N PRO A 117 14.88 -16.49 -22.42
CA PRO A 117 14.19 -17.33 -23.42
C PRO A 117 14.70 -17.13 -24.86
N CYS A 118 15.55 -16.14 -25.11
CA CYS A 118 16.20 -15.92 -26.40
C CYS A 118 17.34 -16.91 -26.72
N GLY A 119 17.62 -17.88 -25.85
CA GLY A 119 18.67 -18.88 -26.06
C GLY A 119 20.10 -18.36 -25.90
N SER A 120 20.29 -17.14 -25.39
CA SER A 120 21.62 -16.51 -25.26
C SER A 120 22.52 -17.12 -24.18
N GLY A 121 22.02 -18.05 -23.36
CA GLY A 121 22.72 -18.60 -22.19
C GLY A 121 22.93 -17.61 -21.04
N LYS A 122 22.52 -16.34 -21.19
CA LYS A 122 22.65 -15.28 -20.16
C LYS A 122 21.40 -15.24 -19.28
N LYS A 123 21.56 -14.79 -18.03
CA LYS A 123 20.42 -14.52 -17.12
C LYS A 123 19.56 -13.38 -17.69
N TYR A 124 18.25 -13.42 -17.49
CA TYR A 124 17.30 -12.43 -18.03
C TYR A 124 17.74 -10.97 -17.76
N LYS A 125 18.22 -10.66 -16.55
CA LYS A 125 18.72 -9.32 -16.18
C LYS A 125 19.92 -8.80 -16.95
N HIS A 126 20.69 -9.69 -17.58
CA HIS A 126 21.88 -9.35 -18.37
C HIS A 126 21.60 -9.44 -19.87
N CYS A 127 20.34 -9.62 -20.25
CA CYS A 127 19.87 -9.69 -21.62
C CYS A 127 18.61 -8.83 -21.74
N HIS A 128 17.43 -9.41 -21.96
CA HIS A 128 16.19 -8.67 -22.22
C HIS A 128 15.62 -7.93 -20.99
N GLY A 129 16.07 -8.25 -19.78
CA GLY A 129 15.74 -7.58 -18.53
C GLY A 129 16.83 -6.64 -18.02
N ALA A 130 17.78 -6.25 -18.89
CA ALA A 130 18.77 -5.25 -18.57
C ALA A 130 18.09 -3.90 -18.42
N LEU A 131 18.02 -3.41 -17.18
CA LEU A 131 17.73 -2.00 -16.94
C LEU A 131 19.08 -1.31 -17.20
N SER A 132 19.21 -0.65 -18.34
CA SER A 132 20.30 0.29 -18.56
C SER A 132 20.26 1.26 -17.37
N SER A 133 21.32 1.28 -16.57
CA SER A 133 21.48 2.25 -15.51
C SER A 133 21.47 3.63 -16.16
N VAL A 134 20.29 4.26 -16.18
CA VAL A 134 20.17 5.67 -16.51
C VAL A 134 20.67 6.39 -15.27
N GLU A 135 21.91 6.89 -15.35
CA GLU A 135 22.49 7.84 -14.40
C GLU A 135 21.82 9.20 -14.54
#